data_AF-A0A1F8S5H8-F1
#
_entry.id   AF-A0A1F8S5H8-F1
#
_cell.length_a   1.000
_cell.length_b   1.000
_cell.length_c   1.000
_cell.angle_alpha   90.00
_cell.angle_beta   90.00
_cell.angle_gamma   90.00
#
_symmetry.space_group_name_H-M   'P 1'
#
loop_
_entity.id
_entity.type
_entity.pdbx_description
1 polymer ?
#
loop_
_entity_poly.entity_id
_entity_poly.type
_entity_poly.pdbx_seq_one_letter_code
_entity_poly.pdbx_strand_id
1 'polypeptide(L)'
;MTLGQRAAIIRAALRGAPSIVLQELLAGVRDRVVVAVTFLAMLELMKRREIVVEQADPFGPIIARRTTAAERAAGGGDGVDDDAPLDESLASFR
;
A
#
# COMPACT_ATOMS: atom_id res chain seq x y z
N MET A 1 4.47 -7.48 -14.39
CA MET A 1 4.64 -6.77 -13.11
C MET A 1 3.60 -7.34 -12.15
N THR A 2 4.01 -7.82 -10.97
CA THR A 2 3.10 -8.46 -10.01
C THR A 2 2.74 -7.52 -8.84
N LEU A 3 1.73 -7.90 -8.06
CA LEU A 3 1.31 -7.18 -6.85
C LEU A 3 2.48 -7.08 -5.84
N GLY A 4 3.18 -8.20 -5.60
CA GLY A 4 4.31 -8.24 -4.68
C GLY A 4 5.46 -7.33 -5.07
N GLN A 5 5.74 -7.22 -6.37
CA GLN A 5 6.75 -6.29 -6.89
C GLN A 5 6.37 -4.83 -6.60
N ARG A 6 5.09 -4.45 -6.76
CA ARG A 6 4.64 -3.08 -6.47
C ARG A 6 4.64 -2.78 -4.98
N ALA A 7 4.26 -3.73 -4.13
CA ALA A 7 4.34 -3.59 -2.69
C ALA A 7 5.79 -3.37 -2.23
N ALA A 8 6.76 -4.12 -2.79
CA ALA A 8 8.17 -3.93 -2.49
C ALA A 8 8.67 -2.52 -2.85
N ILE A 9 8.23 -1.96 -3.98
CA ILE A 9 8.53 -0.59 -4.41
C ILE A 9 7.96 0.43 -3.41
N ILE A 10 6.71 0.27 -2.98
CA ILE A 10 6.07 1.15 -1.99
C ILE A 10 6.84 1.11 -0.66
N ARG A 11 7.16 -0.09 -0.15
CA ARG A 11 7.96 -0.27 1.07
C ARG A 11 9.33 0.39 0.95
N ALA A 12 9.99 0.27 -0.20
CA ALA A 12 11.29 0.89 -0.45
C ALA A 12 11.20 2.42 -0.40
N ALA A 13 10.19 3.00 -1.04
CA ALA A 13 9.97 4.45 -1.01
C ALA A 13 9.72 4.96 0.43
N LEU A 14 8.91 4.24 1.21
CA LEU A 14 8.62 4.54 2.62
C LEU A 14 9.80 4.32 3.59
N ARG A 15 10.88 3.67 3.16
CA ARG A 15 12.14 3.66 3.94
C ARG A 15 12.93 4.95 3.75
N GLY A 16 12.80 5.60 2.60
CA GLY A 16 13.52 6.83 2.25
C GLY A 16 12.79 8.12 2.64
N ALA A 17 11.49 8.06 2.93
CA ALA A 17 10.67 9.22 3.27
C ALA A 17 9.65 8.89 4.37
N PRO A 18 9.26 9.87 5.22
CA PRO A 18 8.23 9.66 6.25
C PRO A 18 6.86 9.34 5.65
N SER A 19 6.58 9.86 4.45
CA SER A 19 5.36 9.63 3.68
C SER A 19 5.66 9.69 2.18
N ILE A 20 4.77 9.12 1.37
CA ILE A 20 4.81 9.20 -0.10
C ILE A 20 3.46 9.58 -0.66
N VAL A 21 3.44 10.16 -1.86
CA VAL A 21 2.22 10.40 -2.64
C VAL A 21 2.15 9.36 -3.76
N LEU A 22 1.03 8.63 -3.87
CA LEU A 22 0.86 7.57 -4.87
C LEU A 22 1.04 8.10 -6.30
N GLN A 23 0.48 9.29 -6.58
CA GLN A 23 0.56 9.93 -7.88
C GLN A 23 2.00 10.23 -8.30
N GLU A 24 2.85 10.64 -7.36
CA GLU A 24 4.28 10.86 -7.61
C GLU A 24 5.01 9.54 -7.85
N LEU A 25 4.68 8.47 -7.10
CA LEU A 25 5.23 7.13 -7.31
C LEU A 25 4.86 6.55 -8.69
N LEU A 26 3.76 7.03 -9.27
CA LEU A 26 3.26 6.65 -10.59
C LEU A 26 3.62 7.66 -11.69
N ALA A 27 4.38 8.72 -11.37
CA ALA A 27 4.77 9.71 -12.36
C ALA A 27 5.50 9.05 -13.55
N GLY A 28 5.04 9.32 -14.77
CA GLY A 28 5.59 8.72 -15.99
C GLY A 28 5.10 7.31 -16.33
N VAL A 29 4.32 6.66 -15.47
CA VAL A 29 3.68 5.37 -15.77
C VAL A 29 2.46 5.61 -16.67
N ARG A 30 2.49 5.06 -17.89
CA ARG A 30 1.37 5.15 -18.84
C ARG A 30 0.48 3.91 -18.90
N ASP A 31 0.98 2.78 -18.40
CA ASP A 31 0.22 1.53 -18.38
C ASP A 31 -0.79 1.54 -17.23
N ARG A 32 -2.08 1.51 -17.59
CA ARG A 32 -3.20 1.50 -16.64
C ARG A 32 -3.21 0.25 -15.76
N VAL A 33 -2.70 -0.88 -16.24
CA VAL A 33 -2.57 -2.11 -15.45
C VAL A 33 -1.55 -1.88 -14.33
N VAL A 34 -0.42 -1.24 -14.63
CA VAL A 34 0.58 -0.91 -13.61
C VAL A 34 0.04 0.06 -12.57
N VAL A 35 -0.72 1.07 -13.00
CA VAL A 35 -1.41 2.00 -12.09
C VAL A 35 -2.35 1.24 -11.14
N ALA A 36 -3.23 0.39 -11.69
CA ALA A 36 -4.18 -0.40 -10.92
C ALA A 36 -3.48 -1.36 -9.94
N VAL A 37 -2.47 -2.10 -10.37
CA VAL A 37 -1.73 -3.04 -9.51
C VAL A 37 -0.97 -2.31 -8.40
N THR A 38 -0.47 -1.09 -8.65
CA THR A 38 0.17 -0.28 -7.59
C THR A 38 -0.84 0.17 -6.55
N PHE A 39 -2.03 0.58 -6.99
CA PHE A 39 -3.11 0.96 -6.09
C PHE A 39 -3.57 -0.25 -5.25
N LEU A 40 -3.78 -1.41 -5.88
CA LEU A 40 -4.11 -2.64 -5.16
C LEU A 40 -3.02 -3.06 -4.17
N ALA A 41 -1.75 -2.90 -4.53
CA ALA A 41 -0.65 -3.18 -3.60
C ALA A 41 -0.71 -2.26 -2.38
N MET A 42 -1.06 -0.98 -2.56
CA MET A 42 -1.25 -0.04 -1.46
C MET A 42 -2.44 -0.47 -0.56
N LEU A 43 -3.56 -0.88 -1.14
CA LEU A 43 -4.71 -1.38 -0.38
C LEU A 43 -4.38 -2.65 0.42
N GLU A 44 -3.62 -3.57 -0.17
CA GLU A 44 -3.19 -4.79 0.51
C GLU A 44 -2.25 -4.49 1.69
N LEU A 45 -1.31 -3.55 1.51
CA LEU A 45 -0.44 -3.09 2.61
C LEU A 45 -1.25 -2.40 3.74
N MET A 46 -2.30 -1.67 3.39
CA MET A 46 -3.19 -1.04 4.36
C MET A 46 -4.02 -2.08 5.12
N LYS A 47 -4.53 -3.11 4.43
CA LYS A 47 -5.25 -4.24 5.03
C LYS A 47 -4.38 -5.00 6.04
N ARG A 48 -3.09 -5.17 5.72
CA ARG A 48 -2.06 -5.72 6.63
C ARG A 48 -1.58 -4.74 7.70
N ARG A 49 -2.14 -3.54 7.75
CA ARG A 49 -1.75 -2.48 8.70
C ARG A 49 -0.27 -2.13 8.64
N GLU A 50 0.40 -2.37 7.51
CA GLU A 50 1.79 -1.96 7.30
C GLU A 50 1.90 -0.44 7.09
N ILE A 51 0.88 0.12 6.45
CA ILE A 51 0.77 1.55 6.14
C ILE A 51 -0.58 2.12 6.56
N VAL A 52 -0.59 3.43 6.78
CA VAL A 52 -1.80 4.26 6.88
C VAL A 52 -1.90 5.10 5.62
N VAL A 53 -3.10 5.20 5.06
CA VAL A 53 -3.38 5.96 3.84
C VAL A 53 -4.43 7.03 4.12
N GLU A 54 -4.20 8.25 3.63
CA GLU A 54 -5.08 9.40 3.76
C GLU A 54 -5.35 10.02 2.39
N GLN A 55 -6.61 10.42 2.15
CA GLN A 55 -7.05 11.17 0.97
C GLN A 55 -8.09 12.20 1.42
N ALA A 56 -7.76 13.48 1.29
CA ALA A 56 -8.59 14.58 1.79
C ALA A 56 -9.85 14.80 0.92
N ASP A 57 -9.69 14.70 -0.39
CA ASP A 57 -10.74 14.96 -1.38
C ASP A 57 -10.91 13.77 -2.32
N PRO A 58 -12.13 13.48 -2.80
CA PRO A 58 -12.33 12.47 -3.85
C PRO A 58 -11.41 12.72 -5.04
N PHE A 59 -10.68 11.68 -5.46
CA PHE A 59 -9.68 11.75 -6.54
C PHE A 59 -8.50 12.71 -6.28
N GLY A 60 -8.37 13.20 -5.04
CA GLY A 60 -7.23 13.98 -4.58
C GLY A 60 -5.97 13.13 -4.35
N PRO A 61 -4.87 13.76 -3.91
CA PRO A 61 -3.63 13.08 -3.53
C PRO A 61 -3.87 11.93 -2.55
N ILE A 62 -3.26 10.78 -2.82
CA ILE A 62 -3.29 9.63 -1.92
C ILE A 62 -1.95 9.58 -1.21
N ILE A 63 -1.96 9.90 0.08
CA ILE A 63 -0.76 10.02 0.90
C ILE A 63 -0.65 8.76 1.75
N ALA A 64 0.49 8.08 1.70
CA ALA A 64 0.75 6.88 2.49
C ALA A 64 1.94 7.12 3.43
N ARG A 65 1.84 6.61 4.66
CA ARG A 65 2.92 6.57 5.65
C ARG A 65 2.99 5.21 6.31
N ARG A 66 4.13 4.89 6.93
CA ARG A 66 4.25 3.65 7.71
C ARG A 66 3.36 3.72 8.96
N THR A 67 2.74 2.61 9.31
CA THR A 67 2.08 2.44 10.60
C THR A 67 3.13 2.39 11.70
N THR A 68 2.92 3.17 12.75
CA THR A 68 3.79 3.18 13.94
C THR A 68 3.60 1.90 14.75
N ALA A 69 4.59 1.57 15.59
CA ALA A 69 4.49 0.40 16.48
C ALA A 69 3.30 0.51 17.45
N ALA A 70 3.02 1.73 17.95
CA ALA A 70 1.90 1.99 18.83
C ALA A 70 0.55 1.78 18.12
N GLU A 71 0.39 2.29 16.89
CA GLU A 71 -0.81 2.08 16.07
C GLU A 71 -1.02 0.58 15.77
N ARG A 72 0.04 -0.16 15.45
CA ARG A 72 -0.04 -1.63 15.24
C ARG A 72 -0.50 -2.37 16.50
N ALA A 73 0.09 -2.03 17.66
CA ALA A 73 -0.26 -2.66 18.93
C ALA A 73 -1.69 -2.38 19.37
N ALA A 74 -2.19 -1.16 19.12
CA ALA A 74 -3.55 -0.75 19.45
C ALA A 74 -4.62 -1.39 18.55
N GLY A 75 -4.26 -1.80 17.34
CA GLY A 75 -5.23 -2.21 16.33
C GLY A 75 -6.00 -3.50 16.64
N GLY A 76 -5.57 -4.34 17.60
CA GLY A 76 -6.15 -5.67 17.84
C GLY A 76 -6.04 -6.54 16.58
N GLY A 77 -4.95 -7.29 16.44
CA GLY A 77 -4.65 -8.02 15.21
C GLY A 77 -5.77 -8.98 14.81
N ASP A 78 -6.54 -8.63 13.77
CA ASP A 78 -7.11 -9.67 12.93
C ASP A 78 -5.91 -10.47 12.43
N GLY A 79 -5.88 -11.78 12.66
CA GLY A 79 -4.72 -12.67 12.45
C GLY A 79 -4.25 -12.81 11.00
N VAL A 80 -4.08 -11.69 10.30
CA VAL A 80 -3.35 -11.57 9.06
C VAL A 80 -1.89 -11.74 9.43
N ASP A 81 -1.32 -12.85 8.97
CA ASP A 81 0.10 -13.10 9.08
C ASP A 81 0.85 -12.06 8.21
N ASP A 82 1.48 -11.10 8.87
CA ASP A 82 2.25 -10.01 8.22
C ASP A 82 3.36 -10.57 7.32
N ASP A 83 3.89 -11.76 7.65
CA ASP A 83 4.95 -12.43 6.90
C ASP A 83 4.43 -13.34 5.77
N ALA A 84 3.11 -13.58 5.70
CA ALA A 84 2.54 -14.38 4.61
C ALA A 84 2.73 -13.68 3.25
N PRO A 85 2.92 -14.42 2.15
CA PRO A 85 2.95 -13.84 0.81
C PRO A 85 1.70 -13.01 0.51
N LEU A 86 1.87 -11.97 -0.33
CA LEU A 86 0.75 -11.13 -0.78
C LEU A 86 -0.22 -11.95 -1.64
N ASP A 87 -1.53 -11.70 -1.50
CA ASP A 87 -2.56 -12.35 -2.30
C ASP A 87 -2.52 -11.83 -3.75
N GLU A 88 -1.73 -12.48 -4.60
CA GLU A 88 -1.65 -12.13 -6.02
C GLU A 88 -2.93 -12.43 -6.81
N SER A 89 -3.82 -13.28 -6.28
CA SER A 89 -5.09 -13.63 -6.94
C SER A 89 -6.16 -12.56 -6.79
N LEU A 90 -5.98 -11.63 -5.83
CA LEU A 90 -6.95 -10.61 -5.43
C LEU A 90 -8.31 -11.18 -5.00
N ALA A 91 -8.39 -12.48 -4.71
CA ALA A 91 -9.64 -13.14 -4.30
C ALA A 91 -10.23 -12.52 -3.04
N SER A 92 -9.37 -11.93 -2.20
CA SER A 92 -9.78 -11.29 -0.96
C SER A 92 -10.43 -9.91 -1.10
N PHE A 93 -10.54 -9.38 -2.33
CA PHE A 93 -11.27 -8.14 -2.65
C PHE A 93 -12.60 -8.36 -3.39
N ARG A 94 -13.05 -9.62 -3.54
CA ARG A 94 -14.30 -9.99 -4.22
C ARG A 94 -15.50 -9.98 -3.27
#